data_AF-A0A392RTB3-F1
#
_entry.id   AF-A0A392RTB3-F1
#
_cell.length_a   1.000
_cell.length_b   1.000
_cell.length_c   1.000
_cell.angle_alpha   90.00
_cell.angle_beta   90.00
_cell.angle_gamma   90.00
#
_symmetry.space_group_name_H-M   'P 1'
#
loop_
_entity.id
_entity.type
_entity.pdbx_description
1 polymer ?
#
loop_
_entity_poly.entity_id
_entity_poly.type
_entity_poly.pdbx_seq_one_letter_code
_entity_poly.pdbx_strand_id
1 'polypeptide(L)'
;PSFSQLALDSLLTATESPTRLAVDSLASISELSFPESFELDDGRFVSLCFGPSIPGRIWMLKNAGYLFKVRPALLFTVLLGFTKDPYPYVRAASLEGLVGLSERGDFNDVSMVKGCYQRALQLL
;
A
#
# COMPACT_ATOMS: atom_id res chain seq x y z
N PRO A 1 21.83 6.49 -11.19
CA PRO A 1 20.48 6.28 -10.62
C PRO A 1 19.48 5.84 -11.70
N SER A 2 18.69 4.79 -11.46
CA SER A 2 17.65 4.40 -12.42
C SER A 2 16.53 5.45 -12.42
N PHE A 3 15.79 5.54 -13.54
CA PHE A 3 14.65 6.46 -13.66
C PHE A 3 13.61 6.22 -12.56
N SER A 4 13.41 4.95 -12.22
CA SER A 4 12.54 4.50 -11.13
C SER A 4 12.99 5.02 -9.76
N GLN A 5 14.30 5.06 -9.52
CA GLN A 5 14.86 5.57 -8.27
C GLN A 5 14.72 7.09 -8.15
N LEU A 6 14.92 7.84 -9.25
CA LEU A 6 14.73 9.29 -9.27
C LEU A 6 13.28 9.72 -9.10
N ALA A 7 12.34 8.96 -9.68
CA ALA A 7 10.91 9.21 -9.52
C ALA A 7 10.48 8.98 -8.06
N LEU A 8 11.01 7.92 -7.45
CA LEU A 8 10.72 7.59 -6.06
C LEU A 8 11.38 8.58 -5.08
N ASP A 9 12.64 8.96 -5.32
CA ASP A 9 13.33 10.00 -4.55
C ASP A 9 12.61 11.36 -4.66
N SER A 10 12.09 11.71 -5.84
CA SER A 10 11.28 12.92 -6.05
C SER A 10 9.97 12.88 -5.26
N LEU A 11 9.35 11.71 -5.08
CA LEU A 11 8.15 11.55 -4.26
C LEU A 11 8.43 11.61 -2.76
N LEU A 12 9.56 11.03 -2.34
CA LEU A 12 10.00 11.08 -0.93
C LEU A 12 10.45 12.49 -0.52
N THR A 13 10.93 13.30 -1.47
CA THR A 13 11.38 14.68 -1.23
C THR A 13 10.33 15.74 -1.58
N ALA A 14 9.23 15.38 -2.25
CA ALA A 14 8.11 16.27 -2.53
C ALA A 14 7.37 16.60 -1.22
N THR A 15 7.68 17.76 -0.68
CA THR A 15 7.00 18.38 0.47
C THR A 15 5.67 19.05 0.08
N GLU A 16 5.42 19.21 -1.22
CA GLU A 16 4.15 19.68 -1.77
C GLU A 16 3.44 18.55 -2.53
N SER A 17 2.10 18.54 -2.43
CA SER A 17 1.20 17.52 -2.97
C SER A 17 1.67 16.95 -4.31
N PRO A 18 1.89 15.62 -4.43
CA PRO A 18 2.32 15.02 -5.68
C PRO A 18 1.31 15.31 -6.78
N THR A 19 1.75 16.04 -7.81
CA THR A 19 0.95 16.31 -9.00
C THR A 19 0.54 14.96 -9.62
N ARG A 20 -0.73 14.81 -10.03
CA ARG A 20 -1.28 13.54 -10.60
C ARG A 20 -0.34 12.86 -11.61
N LEU A 21 0.40 13.66 -12.38
CA LEU A 21 1.44 13.23 -13.33
C LEU A 21 2.59 12.40 -12.73
N ALA A 22 3.05 12.70 -11.50
CA ALA A 22 4.12 11.95 -10.86
C ALA A 22 3.68 10.53 -10.45
N VAL A 23 2.38 10.36 -10.23
CA VAL A 23 1.76 9.12 -9.75
C VAL A 23 1.30 8.25 -10.92
N ASP A 24 0.75 8.85 -11.98
CA ASP A 24 0.49 8.13 -13.24
C ASP A 24 1.82 7.64 -13.85
N SER A 25 2.90 8.41 -13.69
CA SER A 25 4.25 7.95 -14.05
C SER A 25 4.71 6.76 -13.20
N LEU A 26 4.34 6.66 -11.91
CA LEU A 26 4.67 5.48 -11.08
C LEU A 26 3.98 4.21 -11.58
N ALA A 27 2.73 4.29 -12.03
CA ALA A 27 2.03 3.12 -12.58
C ALA A 27 2.79 2.57 -13.81
N SER A 28 3.28 3.45 -14.68
CA SER A 28 4.12 3.09 -15.84
C SER A 28 5.57 2.72 -15.48
N ILE A 29 6.14 3.31 -14.43
CA ILE A 29 7.50 3.02 -13.94
C ILE A 29 7.53 1.71 -13.14
N SER A 30 6.42 1.32 -12.53
CA SER A 30 6.27 0.05 -11.83
C SER A 30 6.28 -1.15 -12.77
N GLU A 31 5.92 -0.97 -14.05
CA GLU A 31 6.16 -1.97 -15.11
C GLU A 31 7.66 -2.04 -15.49
N LEU A 32 8.45 -1.01 -15.13
CA LEU A 32 9.90 -0.93 -15.33
C LEU A 32 10.65 -1.16 -14.01
N SER A 33 10.72 -2.44 -13.61
CA SER A 33 11.62 -3.01 -12.58
C SER A 33 12.15 -2.01 -11.54
N PHE A 34 11.56 -2.00 -10.34
CA PHE A 34 12.25 -1.45 -9.18
C PHE A 34 13.61 -2.14 -9.05
N PRO A 35 14.71 -1.38 -8.82
CA PRO A 35 15.99 -2.02 -8.56
C PRO A 35 15.84 -2.94 -7.33
N GLU A 36 16.46 -4.12 -7.36
CA GLU A 36 16.44 -5.12 -6.27
C GLU A 36 16.81 -4.56 -4.89
N SER A 37 17.40 -3.36 -4.85
CA SER A 37 17.84 -2.64 -3.65
C SER A 37 16.86 -1.59 -3.11
N PHE A 38 15.66 -1.43 -3.69
CA PHE A 38 14.67 -0.52 -3.11
C PHE A 38 14.06 -1.11 -1.84
N GLU A 39 14.70 -0.83 -0.70
CA GLU A 39 14.18 -1.19 0.61
C GLU A 39 13.17 -0.14 1.09
N LEU A 40 11.89 -0.55 1.06
CA LEU A 40 10.80 0.17 1.67
C LEU A 40 10.55 -0.38 3.07
N ASP A 41 10.95 0.36 4.10
CA ASP A 41 10.64 0.02 5.49
C ASP A 41 9.16 0.27 5.84
N ASP A 42 8.74 -0.31 6.97
CA ASP A 42 7.40 -0.17 7.55
C ASP A 42 6.94 1.29 7.68
N GLY A 43 7.83 2.19 8.11
CA GLY A 43 7.50 3.60 8.35
C GLY A 43 7.24 4.35 7.04
N ARG A 44 8.09 4.13 6.04
CA ARG A 44 7.94 4.68 4.68
C ARG A 44 6.70 4.13 3.99
N PHE A 45 6.42 2.83 4.15
CA PHE A 45 5.18 2.22 3.67
C PHE A 45 3.94 2.95 4.21
N VAL A 46 3.87 3.14 5.53
CA VAL A 46 2.78 3.85 6.19
C VAL A 46 2.71 5.30 5.69
N SER A 47 3.83 6.02 5.66
CA SER A 47 3.87 7.41 5.19
C SER A 47 3.29 7.57 3.78
N LEU A 48 3.67 6.71 2.83
CA LEU A 48 3.17 6.75 1.46
C LEU A 48 1.70 6.36 1.35
N CYS A 49 1.25 5.36 2.13
CA CYS A 49 -0.15 4.99 2.18
C CYS A 49 -1.04 6.13 2.71
N PHE A 50 -0.63 6.80 3.78
CA PHE A 50 -1.41 7.87 4.42
C PHE A 50 -1.15 9.27 3.83
N GLY A 51 -0.22 9.37 2.88
CA GLY A 51 0.05 10.61 2.15
C GLY A 51 -1.16 11.11 1.34
N PRO A 52 -1.08 12.34 0.80
CA PRO A 52 -2.18 13.01 0.11
C PRO A 52 -2.52 12.40 -1.26
N SER A 53 -1.63 11.58 -1.83
CA SER A 53 -1.81 10.99 -3.16
C SER A 53 -2.73 9.78 -3.12
N ILE A 54 -3.97 9.95 -3.58
CA ILE A 54 -4.94 8.84 -3.71
C ILE A 54 -4.45 7.74 -4.68
N PRO A 55 -3.97 8.03 -5.90
CA PRO A 55 -3.50 6.96 -6.77
C PRO A 55 -2.21 6.31 -6.25
N GLY A 56 -1.35 7.07 -5.53
CA GLY A 56 -0.16 6.52 -4.88
C GLY A 56 -0.54 5.54 -3.78
N ARG A 57 -1.49 5.91 -2.93
CA ARG A 57 -2.09 5.03 -1.92
C ARG A 57 -2.66 3.76 -2.54
N ILE A 58 -3.48 3.86 -3.60
CA ILE A 58 -4.04 2.69 -4.29
C ILE A 58 -2.93 1.75 -4.76
N TRP A 59 -1.90 2.31 -5.42
CA TRP A 59 -0.78 1.53 -5.91
C TRP A 59 0.00 0.85 -4.77
N MET A 60 0.25 1.57 -3.66
CA MET A 60 0.90 0.99 -2.47
C MET A 60 0.11 -0.20 -1.93
N LEU A 61 -1.21 -0.05 -1.74
CA LEU A 61 -2.07 -1.10 -1.18
C LEU A 61 -2.13 -2.35 -2.07
N LYS A 62 -2.19 -2.19 -3.40
CA LYS A 62 -2.19 -3.31 -4.35
C LYS A 62 -0.88 -4.10 -4.36
N ASN A 63 0.23 -3.43 -4.10
CA ASN A 63 1.56 -4.04 -4.19
C ASN A 63 2.13 -4.48 -2.83
N ALA A 64 1.43 -4.17 -1.74
CA ALA A 64 1.94 -4.30 -0.38
C ALA A 64 2.32 -5.72 0.05
N GLY A 65 1.73 -6.75 -0.56
CA GLY A 65 2.09 -8.13 -0.29
C GLY A 65 3.24 -8.68 -1.15
N TYR A 66 3.48 -8.11 -2.33
CA TYR A 66 4.41 -8.71 -3.31
C TYR A 66 5.74 -7.96 -3.42
N LEU A 67 5.71 -6.62 -3.43
CA LEU A 67 6.89 -5.80 -3.70
C LEU A 67 7.62 -5.30 -2.45
N PHE A 68 6.95 -5.26 -1.29
CA PHE A 68 7.50 -4.62 -0.10
C PHE A 68 7.66 -5.59 1.06
N LYS A 69 8.77 -5.48 1.78
CA LYS A 69 9.02 -6.23 3.01
C LYS A 69 8.37 -5.51 4.20
N VAL A 70 7.05 -5.58 4.29
CA VAL A 70 6.25 -4.99 5.39
C VAL A 70 5.88 -6.08 6.39
N ARG A 71 5.94 -5.80 7.69
CA ARG A 71 5.49 -6.77 8.70
C ARG A 71 4.01 -7.12 8.49
N PRO A 72 3.62 -8.42 8.49
CA PRO A 72 2.23 -8.83 8.27
C PRO A 72 1.20 -8.14 9.17
N ALA A 73 1.50 -7.98 10.46
CA ALA A 73 0.58 -7.31 11.40
C ALA A 73 0.38 -5.82 11.08
N LEU A 74 1.45 -5.14 10.63
CA LEU A 74 1.35 -3.74 10.19
C LEU A 74 0.54 -3.66 8.89
N LEU A 75 0.89 -4.48 7.91
CA LEU A 75 0.20 -4.55 6.63
C LEU A 75 -1.29 -4.82 6.81
N PHE A 76 -1.63 -5.80 7.64
CA PHE A 76 -3.00 -6.10 8.04
C PHE A 76 -3.71 -4.88 8.64
N THR A 77 -3.08 -4.19 9.59
CA THR A 77 -3.68 -3.03 10.25
C THR A 77 -3.94 -1.90 9.25
N VAL A 78 -2.99 -1.64 8.35
CA VAL A 78 -3.11 -0.62 7.30
C VAL A 78 -4.25 -0.97 6.35
N LEU A 79 -4.26 -2.19 5.80
CA LEU A 79 -5.31 -2.65 4.90
C LEU A 79 -6.68 -2.68 5.58
N LEU A 80 -6.76 -3.14 6.82
CA LEU A 80 -8.02 -3.11 7.55
C LEU A 80 -8.50 -1.67 7.74
N GLY A 81 -7.60 -0.74 8.08
CA GLY A 81 -7.88 0.70 8.15
C GLY A 81 -8.52 1.25 6.88
N PHE A 82 -7.89 1.03 5.73
CA PHE A 82 -8.33 1.57 4.44
C PHE A 82 -9.62 0.97 3.88
N THR A 83 -10.15 -0.12 4.45
CA THR A 83 -11.54 -0.53 4.12
C THR A 83 -12.61 0.50 4.52
N LYS A 84 -12.26 1.53 5.31
CA LYS A 84 -13.12 2.69 5.65
C LYS A 84 -12.78 3.96 4.90
N ASP A 85 -11.88 3.91 3.93
CA ASP A 85 -11.48 5.09 3.18
C ASP A 85 -12.70 5.72 2.46
N PRO A 86 -12.84 7.07 2.42
CA PRO A 86 -13.94 7.72 1.71
C PRO A 86 -13.96 7.37 0.21
N TYR A 87 -12.81 7.07 -0.40
CA TYR A 87 -12.71 6.76 -1.82
C TYR A 87 -12.96 5.26 -2.10
N PRO A 88 -13.96 4.91 -2.93
CA PRO A 88 -14.30 3.51 -3.23
C PRO A 88 -13.13 2.69 -3.78
N TYR A 89 -12.29 3.27 -4.63
CA TYR A 89 -11.15 2.59 -5.23
C TYR A 89 -10.05 2.26 -4.21
N VAL A 90 -9.88 3.09 -3.18
CA VAL A 90 -8.95 2.80 -2.08
C VAL A 90 -9.49 1.63 -1.27
N ARG A 91 -10.80 1.62 -0.96
CA ARG A 91 -11.43 0.50 -0.26
C ARG A 91 -11.26 -0.82 -1.03
N ALA A 92 -11.49 -0.80 -2.33
CA ALA A 92 -11.34 -1.97 -3.20
C ALA A 92 -9.89 -2.50 -3.19
N ALA A 93 -8.90 -1.63 -3.41
CA ALA A 93 -7.48 -2.00 -3.34
C ALA A 93 -7.10 -2.58 -1.97
N SER A 94 -7.70 -2.04 -0.91
CA SER A 94 -7.48 -2.53 0.45
C SER A 94 -8.05 -3.93 0.71
N LEU A 95 -9.23 -4.21 0.16
CA LEU A 95 -9.84 -5.55 0.23
C LEU A 95 -9.04 -6.56 -0.60
N GLU A 96 -8.62 -6.19 -1.81
CA GLU A 96 -7.72 -7.00 -2.65
C GLU A 96 -6.42 -7.33 -1.90
N GLY A 97 -5.82 -6.36 -1.22
CA GLY A 97 -4.63 -6.58 -0.40
C GLY A 97 -4.86 -7.53 0.78
N LEU A 98 -6.03 -7.46 1.45
CA LEU A 98 -6.38 -8.41 2.52
C LEU A 98 -6.52 -9.84 2.01
N VAL A 99 -7.10 -10.02 0.82
CA VAL A 99 -7.17 -11.33 0.16
C VAL A 99 -5.76 -11.85 -0.12
N GLY A 100 -4.90 -11.04 -0.74
CA GLY A 100 -3.52 -11.43 -1.02
C GLY A 100 -2.69 -11.75 0.23
N LEU A 101 -2.92 -11.05 1.34
CA LEU A 101 -2.31 -11.38 2.63
C LEU A 101 -2.80 -12.74 3.17
N SER A 102 -4.10 -13.04 2.96
CA SER A 102 -4.70 -14.29 3.44
C SER A 102 -4.22 -15.51 2.66
N GLU A 103 -4.07 -15.38 1.35
CA GLU A 103 -3.59 -16.44 0.46
C GLU A 103 -2.13 -16.83 0.73
N ARG A 104 -1.32 -15.89 1.24
CA ARG A 104 0.07 -16.15 1.66
C ARG A 104 0.19 -16.92 2.97
N GLY A 105 -0.90 -17.03 3.73
CA GLY A 105 -0.88 -17.66 5.06
C GLY A 105 -0.26 -16.77 6.15
N ASP A 106 -0.13 -15.47 5.91
CA ASP A 106 0.53 -14.53 6.84
C ASP A 106 -0.35 -14.14 8.05
N PHE A 107 -1.50 -14.79 8.22
CA PHE A 107 -2.39 -14.66 9.38
C PHE A 107 -1.94 -15.56 10.53
N ASN A 108 -0.80 -15.21 11.13
CA ASN A 108 -0.23 -15.97 12.24
C ASN A 108 -0.84 -15.61 13.61
N ASP A 109 -1.70 -14.60 13.68
CA ASP A 109 -2.32 -14.12 14.91
C ASP A 109 -3.85 -14.19 14.83
N VAL A 110 -4.46 -14.87 15.82
CA VAL A 110 -5.92 -14.96 16.01
C VAL A 110 -6.56 -13.58 16.09
N SER A 111 -5.84 -12.57 16.61
CA SER A 111 -6.31 -11.19 16.68
C SER A 111 -6.60 -10.59 15.30
N MET A 112 -5.82 -10.96 14.27
CA MET A 112 -6.01 -10.49 12.90
C MET A 112 -7.29 -11.09 12.29
N VAL A 113 -7.51 -12.39 12.49
CA VAL A 113 -8.73 -13.08 12.04
C VAL A 113 -9.96 -12.47 12.70
N LYS A 114 -9.91 -12.23 14.01
CA LYS A 114 -10.99 -11.56 14.75
C LYS A 114 -11.25 -10.15 14.22
N GLY A 115 -10.19 -9.41 13.88
CA GLY A 115 -10.30 -8.08 13.25
C GLY A 115 -11.03 -8.11 11.91
N CYS A 116 -10.78 -9.12 11.07
CA CYS A 116 -11.54 -9.33 9.83
C CYS A 116 -13.04 -9.53 10.10
N TYR A 117 -13.40 -10.43 11.02
CA TYR A 117 -14.81 -10.66 11.36
C TYR A 117 -15.51 -9.41 11.90
N GLN A 118 -14.87 -8.70 12.82
CA GLN A 118 -15.41 -7.44 13.35
C GLN A 118 -15.59 -6.39 12.25
N ARG A 119 -14.67 -6.34 11.29
CA ARG A 119 -14.79 -5.41 10.17
C ARG A 119 -15.90 -5.83 9.21
N ALA A 120 -16.03 -7.11 8.89
CA ALA A 120 -17.09 -7.61 8.03
C ALA A 120 -18.49 -7.24 8.58
N LEU A 121 -18.69 -7.35 9.90
CA LEU A 121 -19.92 -6.93 10.56
C LEU A 121 -20.22 -5.43 10.42
N GLN A 122 -19.21 -4.57 10.26
CA GLN A 122 -19.38 -3.12 10.07
C GLN A 122 -19.66 -2.73 8.61
N LEU A 123 -19.47 -3.66 7.67
CA LEU A 123 -19.67 -3.45 6.23
C LEU A 123 -21.00 -4.02 5.73
N LEU A 124 -21.72 -4.77 6.57
CA LEU A 124 -23.09 -5.25 6.36
C LEU A 124 -24.09 -4.20 6.84
#